data_AF-A0A173VUC1-F1
#
_entry.id   AF-A0A173VUC1-F1
#
_cell.length_a   1.000
_cell.length_b   1.000
_cell.length_c   1.000
_cell.angle_alpha   90.00
_cell.angle_beta   90.00
_cell.angle_gamma   90.00
#
_symmetry.space_group_name_H-M   'P 1'
#
loop_
_entity.id
_entity.type
_entity.pdbx_description
1 polymer ?
#
loop_
_entity_poly.entity_id
_entity_poly.type
_entity_poly.pdbx_seq_one_letter_code
_entity_poly.pdbx_strand_id
1 'polypeptide(L)'
;MAYNHGKAEYKWKLWKEREEKILRDSGVTEDTIEAIRFYDRQAFNSDRRYYERVQETDTYLDTVAASTDQAEPKTVQDFLDYIENQELFHVLITVDRLKEKVQNDVWIAVFMQLFLVALDKSIFRG
;
A
#
# COMPACT_ATOMS: atom_id res chain seq x y z
N MET A 1 12.64 16.35 4.52
CA MET A 1 13.40 17.57 4.14
C MET A 1 12.61 18.26 3.05
N ALA A 2 12.23 19.52 3.24
CA ALA A 2 11.38 20.22 2.26
C ALA A 2 12.16 20.62 0.99
N TYR A 3 11.52 20.57 -0.17
CA TYR A 3 12.14 20.99 -1.43
C TYR A 3 12.37 22.51 -1.41
N ASN A 4 13.61 22.95 -1.62
CA ASN A 4 13.96 24.37 -1.62
C ASN A 4 14.01 24.93 -3.06
N HIS A 5 12.92 25.59 -3.46
CA HIS A 5 12.74 26.15 -4.80
C HIS A 5 13.87 27.11 -5.22
N GLY A 6 14.24 28.04 -4.34
CA GLY A 6 15.24 29.07 -4.65
C GLY A 6 16.63 28.47 -4.90
N LYS A 7 17.02 27.47 -4.09
CA LYS A 7 18.30 26.77 -4.26
C LYS A 7 18.32 25.92 -5.53
N ALA A 8 17.20 25.29 -5.89
CA ALA A 8 17.09 24.49 -7.11
C ALA A 8 17.16 25.38 -8.37
N GLU A 9 16.43 26.50 -8.39
CA GLU A 9 16.45 27.43 -9.52
C GLU A 9 17.83 28.08 -9.72
N TYR A 10 18.51 28.46 -8.63
CA TYR A 10 19.87 29.00 -8.71
C TYR A 10 20.85 28.00 -9.34
N LYS A 11 20.81 26.73 -8.91
CA LYS A 11 21.65 25.67 -9.50
C LYS A 11 21.33 25.44 -10.96
N TRP A 12 20.06 25.46 -11.34
CA TRP A 12 19.62 25.29 -12.73
C TRP A 12 20.15 26.43 -13.63
N LYS A 13 20.04 27.69 -13.18
CA LYS A 13 20.60 28.84 -13.92
C LYS A 13 22.10 28.72 -14.13
N LEU A 14 22.85 28.42 -13.05
CA LEU A 14 24.31 28.29 -13.12
C LEU A 14 24.75 27.17 -14.07
N TRP A 15 24.01 26.06 -14.07
CA TRP A 15 24.26 24.95 -14.99
C TRP A 15 23.97 25.34 -16.44
N LYS A 16 22.80 25.94 -16.72
CA LYS A 16 22.42 26.39 -18.07
C LYS A 16 23.37 27.43 -18.63
N GLU A 17 23.81 28.40 -17.83
CA GLU A 17 24.76 29.43 -18.29
C GLU A 17 26.09 28.83 -18.76
N ARG A 18 26.58 27.77 -18.09
CA ARG A 18 27.80 27.07 -18.52
C ARG A 18 27.57 26.27 -19.79
N GLU A 19 26.45 25.56 -19.88
CA GLU A 19 26.10 24.76 -21.04
C GLU A 19 25.91 25.63 -22.29
N GLU A 20 25.11 26.70 -22.20
CA GLU A 20 24.90 27.64 -23.30
C GLU A 20 26.21 28.29 -23.74
N LYS A 21 27.11 28.60 -22.79
CA LYS A 21 28.46 29.09 -23.13
C LYS A 21 29.25 28.07 -23.95
N ILE A 22 29.26 26.80 -23.54
CA ILE A 22 29.95 25.72 -24.27
C ILE A 22 29.32 25.52 -25.67
N LEU A 23 28.00 25.61 -25.79
CA LEU A 23 27.29 25.50 -27.07
C LEU A 23 27.65 26.65 -28.02
N ARG A 24 27.75 27.88 -27.50
CA ARG A 24 28.23 29.03 -28.28
C ARG A 24 29.70 28.88 -28.68
N ASP A 25 30.56 28.44 -27.77
CA ASP A 25 31.99 28.22 -28.02
C ASP A 25 32.22 27.10 -29.07
N SER A 26 31.29 26.16 -29.19
CA SER A 26 31.31 25.08 -30.20
C SER A 26 30.62 25.45 -31.53
N GLY A 27 30.14 26.68 -31.68
CA GLY A 27 29.56 27.19 -32.93
C GLY A 27 28.12 26.77 -33.20
N VAL A 28 27.38 26.33 -32.17
CA VAL A 28 25.94 26.04 -32.29
C VAL A 28 25.16 27.35 -32.52
N THR A 29 24.14 27.31 -33.38
CA THR A 29 23.33 28.50 -33.66
C THR A 29 22.48 28.89 -32.46
N GLU A 30 22.29 30.20 -32.25
CA GLU A 30 21.53 30.71 -31.10
C GLU A 30 20.08 30.17 -31.08
N ASP A 31 19.44 30.05 -32.24
CA ASP A 31 18.10 29.45 -32.38
C ASP A 31 18.03 28.01 -31.80
N THR A 32 19.08 27.22 -32.02
CA THR A 32 19.16 25.85 -31.49
C THR A 32 19.35 25.87 -29.98
N ILE A 33 20.16 26.80 -29.47
CA ILE A 33 20.40 26.99 -28.04
C ILE A 33 19.12 27.42 -27.33
N GLU A 34 18.35 28.34 -27.92
CA GLU A 34 17.06 28.78 -27.40
C GLU A 34 16.03 27.65 -27.38
N ALA A 35 15.97 26.83 -28.43
CA ALA A 35 15.10 25.66 -28.47
C ALA A 35 15.43 24.68 -27.34
N ILE A 36 16.73 24.36 -27.15
CA ILE A 36 17.20 23.49 -26.05
C ILE A 36 16.81 24.08 -24.70
N ARG A 37 17.06 25.39 -24.49
CA ARG A 37 16.71 26.08 -23.25
C ARG A 37 15.21 26.00 -22.95
N PHE A 38 14.37 26.12 -23.96
CA PHE A 38 12.93 26.00 -23.81
C PHE A 38 12.51 24.60 -23.36
N TYR A 39 13.05 23.55 -24.00
CA TYR A 39 12.79 22.16 -23.61
C TYR A 39 13.28 21.85 -22.19
N ASP A 40 14.50 22.24 -21.85
CA ASP A 40 15.06 22.02 -20.51
C ASP A 40 14.27 22.76 -19.43
N ARG A 41 13.75 23.95 -19.75
CA ARG A 41 12.91 24.70 -18.81
C ARG A 41 11.58 23.99 -18.56
N GLN A 42 10.98 23.39 -19.59
CA GLN A 42 9.77 22.60 -19.41
C GLN A 42 10.01 21.37 -18.54
N ALA A 43 11.10 20.63 -18.77
CA ALA A 43 11.49 19.48 -17.96
C ALA A 43 11.75 19.87 -16.50
N PHE A 44 12.51 20.94 -16.27
CA PHE A 44 12.75 21.45 -14.92
C PHE A 44 11.44 21.85 -14.21
N ASN A 45 10.50 22.47 -14.93
CA ASN A 45 9.19 22.84 -14.38
C ASN A 45 8.29 21.62 -14.09
N SER A 46 8.38 20.52 -14.86
CA SER A 46 7.68 19.27 -14.52
C SER A 46 8.25 18.63 -13.26
N ASP A 47 9.57 18.59 -13.13
CA ASP A 47 10.23 18.01 -11.96
C ASP A 47 9.91 18.80 -10.69
N ARG A 48 9.91 20.14 -10.78
CA ARG A 48 9.48 21.00 -9.68
C ARG A 48 8.05 20.68 -9.21
N ARG A 49 7.11 20.52 -10.15
CA ARG A 49 5.72 20.17 -9.86
C ARG A 49 5.58 18.77 -9.25
N TYR A 50 6.45 17.84 -9.63
CA TYR A 50 6.49 16.52 -9.03
C TYR A 50 6.88 16.61 -7.55
N TYR A 51 7.97 17.31 -7.22
CA TYR A 51 8.41 17.45 -5.84
C TYR A 51 7.42 18.23 -4.97
N GLU A 52 6.73 19.24 -5.52
CA GLU A 52 5.61 19.92 -4.84
C GLU A 52 4.51 18.94 -4.45
N ARG A 53 4.04 18.12 -5.40
CA ARG A 53 3.00 17.13 -5.11
C ARG A 53 3.42 16.07 -4.12
N VAL A 54 4.66 15.59 -4.20
CA VAL A 54 5.20 14.61 -3.24
C VAL A 54 5.21 15.20 -1.82
N GLN A 55 5.59 16.46 -1.67
CA GLN A 55 5.52 17.11 -0.36
C GLN A 55 4.09 17.30 0.14
N GLU A 56 3.16 17.65 -0.74
CA GLU A 56 1.74 17.76 -0.39
C GLU A 56 1.17 16.41 0.06
N THR A 57 1.51 15.31 -0.62
CA THR A 57 1.07 13.96 -0.23
C THR A 57 1.71 13.48 1.06
N ASP A 58 3.01 13.74 1.27
CA ASP A 58 3.68 13.41 2.53
C ASP A 58 3.04 14.17 3.69
N THR A 59 2.75 15.46 3.50
CA THR A 59 2.07 16.29 4.50
C THR A 59 0.65 15.81 4.76
N TYR A 60 -0.10 15.46 3.71
CA TYR A 60 -1.46 14.93 3.87
C TYR A 60 -1.46 13.59 4.62
N LEU A 61 -0.58 12.65 4.27
CA LEU A 61 -0.45 11.37 4.96
C LEU A 61 -0.06 11.55 6.43
N ASP A 62 0.86 12.48 6.73
CA ASP A 62 1.25 12.79 8.10
C ASP A 62 0.09 13.42 8.89
N THR A 63 -0.70 14.31 8.26
CA THR A 63 -1.91 14.86 8.88
C THR A 63 -3.03 13.84 9.07
N VAL A 64 -3.23 12.94 8.10
CA VAL A 64 -4.21 11.85 8.22
C VAL A 64 -3.78 10.90 9.32
N ALA A 65 -2.52 10.46 9.32
CA ALA A 65 -1.94 9.61 10.37
C ALA A 65 -2.05 10.25 11.76
N ALA A 66 -1.80 11.56 11.87
CA ALA A 66 -1.95 12.30 13.12
C ALA A 66 -3.42 12.53 13.52
N SER A 67 -4.35 12.60 12.57
CA SER A 67 -5.79 12.70 12.83
C SER A 67 -6.43 11.35 13.13
N THR A 68 -5.83 10.26 12.66
CA THR A 68 -6.17 8.90 13.04
C THR A 68 -5.43 8.54 14.32
N ASP A 69 -5.88 9.06 15.46
CA ASP A 69 -5.76 8.39 16.76
C ASP A 69 -6.62 7.10 16.77
N GLN A 70 -6.67 6.36 15.66
CA GLN A 70 -7.21 5.02 15.67
C GLN A 70 -6.12 4.14 16.25
N ALA A 71 -6.23 3.91 17.55
CA ALA A 71 -5.56 2.81 18.22
C ALA A 71 -5.70 1.57 17.33
N GLU A 72 -4.57 1.14 16.73
CA GLU A 72 -4.49 -0.15 16.06
C GLU A 72 -5.16 -1.17 16.99
N PRO A 73 -6.18 -1.93 16.54
CA PRO A 73 -6.84 -2.85 17.44
C PRO A 73 -5.83 -3.96 17.72
N LYS A 74 -5.22 -3.90 18.91
CA LYS A 74 -4.16 -4.82 19.35
C LYS A 74 -4.69 -6.22 19.62
N THR A 75 -6.02 -6.38 19.62
CA THR A 75 -6.72 -7.61 19.99
C THR A 75 -7.91 -7.84 19.05
N VAL A 76 -8.18 -9.11 18.74
CA VAL A 76 -9.31 -9.54 17.89
C VAL A 76 -10.66 -9.00 18.39
N GLN A 77 -10.80 -8.81 19.70
CA GLN A 77 -12.02 -8.31 20.32
C GLN A 77 -12.32 -6.85 19.96
N ASP A 78 -11.31 -5.97 19.96
CA ASP A 78 -11.46 -4.55 19.60
C ASP A 78 -11.82 -4.38 18.10
N PHE A 79 -11.33 -5.29 17.25
CA PHE A 79 -11.72 -5.34 15.84
C PHE A 79 -13.20 -5.67 15.65
N LEU A 80 -13.75 -6.55 16.50
CA LEU A 80 -15.16 -6.95 16.43
C LEU A 80 -16.10 -5.84 16.92
N ASP A 81 -15.69 -5.09 17.95
CA ASP A 81 -16.47 -3.96 18.48
C ASP A 81 -16.49 -2.75 17.52
N TYR A 82 -15.51 -2.63 16.63
CA TYR A 82 -15.47 -1.56 15.61
C TYR A 82 -16.43 -1.79 14.43
N ILE A 83 -17.01 -2.99 14.29
CA ILE A 83 -17.96 -3.31 13.23
C ILE A 83 -19.34 -2.80 13.65
N GLU A 84 -19.68 -1.58 13.26
CA GLU A 84 -20.99 -0.93 13.52
C GLU A 84 -22.18 -1.65 12.85
N ASN A 85 -21.91 -2.63 11.99
CA ASN A 85 -22.92 -3.41 11.28
C ASN A 85 -23.19 -4.77 11.97
N GLN A 86 -24.18 -4.76 12.87
CA GLN A 86 -24.67 -5.93 13.62
C GLN A 86 -25.01 -7.14 12.74
N GLU A 87 -25.38 -6.93 11.46
CA GLU A 87 -25.69 -8.04 10.55
C GLU A 87 -24.44 -8.84 10.17
N LEU A 88 -23.29 -8.18 9.96
CA LEU A 88 -22.03 -8.86 9.63
C LEU A 88 -21.53 -9.69 10.81
N PHE A 89 -21.69 -9.18 12.04
CA PHE A 89 -21.33 -9.89 13.27
C PHE A 89 -22.15 -11.18 13.44
N HIS A 90 -23.47 -11.11 13.17
CA HIS A 90 -24.34 -12.28 13.24
C HIS A 90 -24.00 -13.34 12.18
N VAL A 91 -23.64 -12.93 10.96
CA VAL A 91 -23.21 -13.86 9.90
C VAL A 91 -21.89 -14.55 10.27
N LEU A 92 -20.92 -13.81 10.82
CA LEU A 92 -19.63 -14.38 11.23
C LEU A 92 -19.77 -15.41 12.35
N ILE A 93 -20.56 -15.12 13.40
CA ILE A 93 -20.81 -16.08 14.49
C ILE A 93 -21.56 -17.32 14.00
N THR A 94 -22.52 -17.15 13.08
CA THR A 94 -23.29 -18.30 12.57
C THR A 94 -22.43 -19.22 11.71
N VAL A 95 -21.54 -18.67 10.88
CA VAL A 95 -20.58 -19.46 10.09
C VAL A 95 -19.63 -20.24 11.00
N ASP A 96 -19.13 -19.62 12.08
CA ASP A 96 -18.20 -20.27 13.00
C ASP A 96 -18.84 -21.45 13.74
N ARG A 97 -20.08 -21.27 14.24
CA ARG A 97 -20.85 -22.36 14.87
C ARG A 97 -21.18 -23.50 13.91
N LEU A 98 -21.42 -23.19 12.63
CA LEU A 98 -21.67 -24.21 11.62
C LEU A 98 -20.41 -25.02 11.32
N LYS A 99 -19.25 -24.37 11.26
CA LYS A 99 -17.96 -25.04 11.07
C LYS A 99 -17.66 -26.01 12.22
N GLU A 100 -17.86 -25.60 13.47
CA GLU A 100 -17.68 -26.48 14.63
C GLU A 100 -18.62 -27.69 14.61
N LYS A 101 -19.89 -27.49 14.26
CA LYS A 101 -20.87 -28.59 14.14
C LYS A 101 -20.47 -29.58 13.07
N VAL A 102 -20.15 -29.10 11.87
CA VAL A 102 -19.71 -29.97 10.76
C VAL A 102 -18.45 -30.74 11.15
N GLN A 103 -17.49 -30.10 11.82
CA GLN A 103 -16.26 -30.76 12.24
C GLN A 103 -16.52 -31.85 13.28
N ASN A 104 -17.40 -31.60 14.25
CA ASN A 104 -17.81 -32.59 15.25
C ASN A 104 -18.59 -33.75 14.62
N ASP A 105 -19.53 -33.47 13.72
CA ASP A 105 -20.34 -34.49 13.05
C ASP A 105 -19.48 -35.40 12.15
N VAL A 106 -18.55 -34.82 11.40
CA VAL A 106 -17.58 -35.57 10.59
C VAL A 106 -16.68 -36.43 11.48
N TRP A 107 -16.21 -35.88 12.60
CA TRP A 107 -15.37 -36.63 13.54
C TRP A 107 -16.11 -37.82 14.16
N ILE A 108 -17.37 -37.65 14.58
CA ILE A 108 -18.22 -38.72 15.09
C ILE A 108 -18.46 -39.80 14.02
N ALA A 109 -18.74 -39.39 12.78
CA ALA A 109 -18.98 -40.33 11.67
C ALA A 109 -17.74 -41.19 11.37
N VAL A 110 -16.56 -40.57 11.29
CA VAL A 110 -15.29 -41.28 11.07
C VAL A 110 -14.97 -42.19 12.25
N PHE A 111 -15.21 -41.74 13.48
CA PHE A 111 -15.01 -42.53 14.68
C PHE A 111 -15.94 -43.76 14.73
N MET A 112 -17.23 -43.60 14.41
CA MET A 112 -18.18 -44.71 14.34
C MET A 112 -17.84 -45.71 13.22
N GLN A 113 -17.37 -45.26 12.06
CA GLN A 113 -16.92 -46.15 10.99
C GLN A 113 -15.73 -47.01 11.42
N LEU A 114 -14.72 -46.40 12.05
CA LEU A 114 -13.57 -47.13 12.58
C LEU A 114 -13.97 -48.11 13.69
N PHE A 115 -14.91 -47.73 14.55
CA PHE A 115 -15.43 -48.58 15.62
C PHE A 115 -16.21 -49.79 15.08
N LEU A 116 -17.06 -49.61 14.06
CA LEU A 116 -17.78 -50.71 13.40
C LEU A 116 -16.82 -51.70 12.73
N VAL A 117 -15.80 -51.20 12.01
CA VAL A 117 -14.76 -52.05 11.40
C VAL A 117 -13.96 -52.82 12.47
N ALA A 118 -13.72 -52.23 13.63
CA ALA A 118 -13.04 -52.89 14.73
C ALA A 118 -13.90 -53.97 15.41
N LEU A 119 -15.20 -53.72 15.58
CA LEU A 119 -16.16 -54.69 16.13
C LEU A 119 -16.32 -55.92 15.22
N ASP A 120 -16.44 -55.72 13.91
CA ASP A 120 -16.59 -56.81 12.94
C ASP A 120 -15.37 -57.75 12.98
N LYS A 121 -14.17 -57.18 13.12
CA LYS A 121 -12.91 -57.93 13.25
C LYS A 121 -12.75 -58.67 14.58
N SER A 122 -13.45 -58.24 15.63
CA SER A 122 -13.47 -58.89 16.94
C SER A 122 -14.50 -60.02 17.02
N ILE A 123 -15.61 -59.90 16.28
CA ILE A 123 -16.70 -60.89 16.23
C ILE A 123 -16.38 -62.04 15.26
N PHE A 124 -15.69 -61.78 14.14
CA PHE A 124 -15.32 -62.80 13.14
C PHE A 124 -14.02 -63.58 13.44
N ARG A 125 -13.37 -63.35 14.60
CA ARG A 125 -12.10 -64.00 14.98
C ARG A 125 -12.27 -65.07 16.07
N GLY A 126 -13.48 -65.58 16.24
CA GLY A 126 -13.84 -66.75 17.06
C GLY A 126 -14.10 -67.97 16.20
#